data_AF-A0A2E4M3T1-F1
#
_entry.id   AF-A0A2E4M3T1-F1
#
_cell.length_a   1.000
_cell.length_b   1.000
_cell.length_c   1.000
_cell.angle_alpha   90.00
_cell.angle_beta   90.00
_cell.angle_gamma   90.00
#
_symmetry.space_group_name_H-M   'P 1'
#
loop_
_entity.id
_entity.type
_entity.pdbx_description
1 polymer ?
#
loop_
_entity_poly.entity_id
_entity_poly.type
_entity_poly.pdbx_seq_one_letter_code
_entity_poly.pdbx_strand_id
1 'polypeptide(L)' 'MANIEPGGSCKKCKSTAVTCKYNFFEQGDLVIHSWEHKCLDCGHRSTTAYRSDDEDEPMPEDATICPYCGRSAE' A
#
# COMPACT_ATOMS: atom_id res chain seq x y z
N MET A 1 0.90 18.98 7.18
CA MET A 1 1.48 18.50 5.90
C MET A 1 1.29 16.99 5.84
N ALA A 2 0.78 16.42 4.76
CA ALA A 2 0.79 14.96 4.58
C ALA A 2 2.25 14.53 4.39
N ASN A 3 2.75 13.61 5.22
CA ASN A 3 4.06 12.98 5.03
C ASN A 3 4.01 12.15 3.76
N ILE A 4 4.37 12.77 2.63
CA ILE A 4 4.54 12.11 1.35
C ILE A 4 5.95 11.56 1.37
N GLU A 5 6.09 10.33 1.87
CA GLU A 5 7.37 9.68 1.85
C GLU A 5 7.58 8.93 0.52
N PRO A 6 8.80 8.96 -0.06
CA PRO A 6 9.06 8.38 -1.37
C PRO A 6 8.84 6.86 -1.35
N GLY A 7 7.93 6.37 -2.20
CA GLY A 7 7.57 4.96 -2.39
C GLY A 7 8.51 4.19 -3.33
N GLY A 8 9.76 4.63 -3.49
CA GLY A 8 10.65 4.10 -4.52
C GLY A 8 10.31 4.62 -5.92
N SER A 9 10.40 3.77 -6.95
CA SER A 9 10.24 4.19 -8.35
C SER A 9 8.97 3.64 -9.01
N CYS A 10 8.34 4.49 -9.83
CA CYS A 10 7.14 4.14 -10.56
C CYS A 10 7.44 3.05 -11.59
N LYS A 11 6.73 1.92 -11.54
CA LYS A 11 6.93 0.82 -12.50
C LYS A 11 6.70 1.25 -13.96
N LYS A 12 5.81 2.22 -14.19
CA LYS A 12 5.40 2.73 -15.51
C LYS A 12 6.36 3.75 -16.13
N CYS A 13 6.70 4.82 -15.41
CA CYS A 13 7.54 5.92 -15.96
C CYS A 13 8.91 6.07 -15.30
N LYS A 14 9.25 5.20 -14.34
CA LYS A 14 10.52 5.20 -13.57
C LYS A 14 10.78 6.45 -12.71
N SER A 15 9.82 7.38 -12.64
CA SER A 15 9.87 8.50 -11.69
C SER A 15 10.03 8.03 -10.24
N THR A 16 10.77 8.79 -9.44
CA THR A 16 10.90 8.63 -7.99
C THR A 16 9.84 9.38 -7.20
N ALA A 17 9.02 10.21 -7.85
CA ALA A 17 7.91 10.94 -7.25
C ALA A 17 6.71 10.01 -7.05
N VAL A 18 6.85 9.03 -6.17
CA VAL A 18 5.81 8.05 -5.83
C VAL A 18 5.44 8.21 -4.36
N THR A 19 4.15 8.26 -4.08
CA THR A 19 3.61 8.27 -2.71
C THR A 19 3.22 6.84 -2.34
N CYS A 20 3.58 6.41 -1.13
CA CYS A 20 3.13 5.14 -0.55
C CYS A 20 2.30 5.44 0.70
N LYS A 21 1.06 4.97 0.73
CA LYS A 21 0.13 5.19 1.83
C LYS A 21 -0.39 3.85 2.35
N TYR A 22 -0.25 3.65 3.65
CA TYR A 22 -0.91 2.58 4.39
C TYR A 22 -2.22 3.08 4.99
N ASN A 23 -3.26 2.24 4.98
CA ASN A 23 -4.42 2.44 5.84
C ASN A 23 -4.76 1.12 6.52
N PHE A 24 -5.01 1.19 7.82
CA PHE A 24 -5.48 0.11 8.66
C PHE A 24 -6.92 0.35 9.05
N PHE A 25 -7.75 -0.68 9.00
CA PHE A 25 -9.12 -0.65 9.48
C PHE A 25 -9.41 -1.92 10.27
N GLU A 26 -9.99 -1.77 11.46
CA GLU A 26 -10.40 -2.86 12.33
C GLU A 26 -11.81 -2.59 12.84
N GLN A 27 -12.69 -3.58 12.70
CA GLN A 27 -14.05 -3.52 13.23
C GLN A 27 -14.55 -4.92 13.61
N GLY A 28 -14.61 -5.20 14.92
CA GLY A 28 -15.01 -6.52 15.40
C GLY A 28 -13.97 -7.57 14.98
N ASP A 29 -14.40 -8.60 14.25
CA ASP A 29 -13.52 -9.66 13.73
C ASP A 29 -12.93 -9.33 12.35
N LEU A 30 -13.30 -8.19 11.76
CA LEU A 30 -12.82 -7.72 10.47
C LEU A 30 -11.55 -6.87 10.63
N VAL A 31 -10.47 -7.31 10.00
CA VAL A 31 -9.19 -6.60 9.92
C VAL A 31 -8.85 -6.37 8.45
N ILE A 32 -8.48 -5.14 8.10
CA ILE A 32 -8.12 -4.76 6.74
C ILE A 32 -6.80 -3.97 6.75
N HIS A 33 -5.84 -4.47 5.99
CA HIS A 33 -4.58 -3.78 5.69
C HIS A 33 -4.61 -3.32 4.23
N SER A 34 -4.49 -2.02 3.97
CA SER A 34 -4.52 -1.50 2.60
C SER A 34 -3.31 -0.64 2.28
N TRP A 35 -2.80 -0.82 1.06
CA TRP A 35 -1.66 -0.11 0.50
C TRP A 35 -2.05 0.60 -0.78
N GLU A 36 -1.73 1.88 -0.87
CA GLU A 36 -1.87 2.68 -2.09
C GLU A 36 -0.52 3.22 -2.52
N HIS A 37 -0.19 2.99 -3.79
CA HIS A 37 1.03 3.47 -4.43
C HIS A 37 0.67 4.36 -5.62
N LYS A 38 0.98 5.66 -5.55
CA LYS A 38 0.59 6.63 -6.56
C LYS A 38 1.78 7.41 -7.07
N CYS A 39 2.01 7.35 -8.39
CA CYS A 39 3.00 8.19 -9.07
C CYS A 39 2.43 9.59 -9.30
N LEU A 40 3.15 10.61 -8.86
CA LEU A 40 2.77 12.02 -9.01
C LEU A 40 3.04 12.55 -10.42
N ASP A 41 3.97 11.95 -11.16
CA ASP A 41 4.33 12.41 -12.51
C ASP A 41 3.44 11.84 -13.63
N CYS A 42 3.14 10.53 -13.59
CA CYS A 42 2.34 9.89 -14.64
C CYS A 42 0.94 9.46 -14.19
N GLY A 43 0.58 9.69 -12.92
CA GLY A 43 -0.72 9.36 -12.35
C GLY A 43 -1.00 7.86 -12.16
N HIS A 44 -0.03 6.97 -12.45
CA HIS A 44 -0.21 5.53 -12.25
C HIS A 44 -0.46 5.21 -10.77
N ARG A 45 -1.46 4.36 -10.51
CA ARG A 45 -1.87 3.93 -9.18
C ARG A 45 -1.88 2.40 -9.08
N SER A 46 -1.36 1.87 -7.98
CA SER A 46 -1.46 0.47 -7.60
C SER A 46 -2.05 0.39 -6.19
N THR A 47 -3.05 -0.46 -5.98
CA THR A 47 -3.73 -0.59 -4.70
C THR A 47 -3.86 -2.07 -4.37
N THR A 48 -3.53 -2.45 -3.13
CA THR A 48 -3.75 -3.80 -2.59
C THR A 48 -4.44 -3.67 -1.24
N ALA A 49 -5.41 -4.52 -0.97
CA ALA A 49 -6.06 -4.63 0.32
C ALA A 49 -6.09 -6.10 0.74
N TYR A 50 -5.56 -6.39 1.92
CA TYR A 50 -5.65 -7.69 2.58
C TYR A 50 -6.76 -7.61 3.62
N ARG A 51 -7.66 -8.59 3.64
CA ARG A 51 -8.78 -8.61 4.59
C ARG A 51 -8.78 -9.93 5.32
N SER A 52 -9.12 -9.92 6.61
CA SER A 52 -9.20 -11.16 7.41
C SER A 52 -10.35 -12.06 6.99
N ASP A 53 -11.37 -11.52 6.33
CA ASP A 53 -12.57 -12.25 5.89
C ASP A 53 -12.50 -12.72 4.42
N ASP A 54 -11.38 -12.49 3.73
CA ASP A 54 -11.18 -12.92 2.35
C ASP A 54 -10.50 -14.31 2.32
N GLU A 55 -11.28 -15.33 1.95
CA GLU A 55 -10.79 -16.72 1.85
C GLU A 55 -9.97 -16.97 0.57
N ASP A 56 -10.16 -16.13 -0.47
CA ASP A 56 -9.48 -16.27 -1.75
C ASP A 56 -8.10 -15.57 -1.76
N GLU A 57 -7.98 -14.44 -1.04
CA GLU A 57 -6.73 -13.70 -0.89
C GLU A 57 -6.24 -13.70 0.57
N PRO A 58 -5.47 -14.71 0.99
CA PRO A 58 -4.99 -14.79 2.37
C PRO A 58 -4.10 -13.58 2.71
N MET A 59 -4.32 -13.03 3.90
CA MET A 59 -3.49 -11.97 4.43
C MET A 59 -2.06 -12.48 4.68
N PRO A 60 -1.02 -11.80 4.15
CA PRO A 60 0.36 -12.18 4.42
C PRO A 60 0.71 -11.94 5.89
N GLU A 61 1.69 -12.69 6.42
CA GLU A 61 2.16 -12.56 7.81
C GLU A 61 2.53 -11.11 8.15
N ASP A 62 3.19 -10.42 7.21
CA ASP A 62 3.56 -9.01 7.33
C ASP A 62 2.71 -8.11 6.42
N ALA A 63 1.39 -8.10 6.63
CA ALA A 63 0.47 -7.20 5.90
C ALA A 63 0.75 -5.69 6.13
N THR A 64 1.64 -5.38 7.08
CA THR A 64 2.21 -4.06 7.34
C THR A 64 3.41 -3.74 6.46
N ILE A 65 3.79 -4.59 5.50
CA ILE A 65 4.80 -4.30 4.48
C ILE A 65 4.13 -4.07 3.14
N CYS A 66 4.46 -2.94 2.51
CA CYS A 66 3.95 -2.58 1.19
C CYS A 66 4.45 -3.57 0.13
N PRO A 67 3.55 -4.22 -0.64
CA PRO A 67 3.94 -5.20 -1.65
C PRO A 67 4.63 -4.58 -2.88
N TYR A 68 4.64 -3.25 -2.98
CA TYR A 68 5.19 -2.54 -4.13
C TYR A 68 6.60 -2.05 -3.94
N CYS A 69 6.95 -1.62 -2.73
CA CYS A 69 8.23 -0.99 -2.42
C CYS A 69 8.91 -1.50 -1.15
N GLY A 70 8.28 -2.44 -0.42
CA GLY A 70 8.85 -3.04 0.78
C GLY A 70 8.86 -2.13 2.00
N ARG A 71 8.18 -0.97 1.95
CA ARG A 71 8.07 -0.07 3.10
C ARG A 71 7.18 -0.68 4.18
N SER A 72 7.58 -0.56 5.44
CA SER A 72 6.72 -0.85 6.58
C SER A 72 5.69 0.26 6.83
N ALA A 73 4.58 -0.08 7.46
CA ALA A 73 3.64 0.85 8.06
C ALA A 73 4.27 1.47 9.31
N GLU A 74 4.98 2.58 9.15
CA GLU A 74 5.46 3.42 10.26
C GLU A 74 4.49 4.58 10.56
#